data_AF-A0A0L7R3K2-F1
#
_entry.id   AF-A0A0L7R3K2-F1
#
_cell.length_a   1.000
_cell.length_b   1.000
_cell.length_c   1.000
_cell.angle_alpha   90.00
_cell.angle_beta   90.00
_cell.angle_gamma   90.00
#
_symmetry.space_group_name_H-M   'P 1'
#
loop_
_entity.id
_entity.type
_entity.pdbx_description
1 polymer ?
#
loop_
_entity_poly.entity_id
_entity_poly.type
_entity_poly.pdbx_seq_one_letter_code
_entity_poly.pdbx_strand_id
1 'polypeptide(L)'
;MKLHCNVEVNNRLYSTNVIKRKSQRSILAIGRQTVKSTELYILWQTLQNKQGTKYKLNNNVDNIFTKFIHEGKATIRLIEPPYDVIIQSDTIQLKSFIHILKLGLRNKLDPSILAISNLNPKKMNPVSNLKIKVTINKSSEYPTLEGFPRTTEELYLVGLNRKSFDRQILRLQSLRILNLSNNLISSLPKELGTLHHLQELILSKNRLDKVTKWAWLDQVAIRSNLKLLDISNNLLVKLPEQIGKLGGLVNFKASQNMLSYLPQSLGRLSNLKYLDVSKNTLRCMPGSMRNLHLLSLDVSDNTFKTADSYSSWRIEVPSLTECAARSFLKTRFAGKRNL
;
A
#
# COMPACT_ATOMS: atom_id res chain seq x y z
N MET A 1 -18.31 3.60 23.21
CA MET A 1 -17.12 3.49 22.33
C MET A 1 -17.58 3.33 20.89
N LYS A 2 -16.89 3.96 19.92
CA LYS A 2 -17.11 3.75 18.47
C LYS A 2 -15.91 3.03 17.86
N LEU A 3 -16.15 2.14 16.91
CA LEU A 3 -15.16 1.38 16.16
C LEU A 3 -15.43 1.56 14.67
N HIS A 4 -14.42 2.01 13.92
CA HIS A 4 -14.45 2.05 12.47
C HIS A 4 -13.87 0.74 11.94
N CYS A 5 -14.68 -0.03 11.22
CA CYS A 5 -14.34 -1.39 10.84
C CYS A 5 -15.04 -1.81 9.54
N ASN A 6 -14.70 -2.98 9.04
CA ASN A 6 -15.51 -3.67 8.05
C ASN A 6 -16.38 -4.70 8.77
N VAL A 7 -17.66 -4.74 8.41
CA VAL A 7 -18.65 -5.63 9.02
C VAL A 7 -19.37 -6.42 7.95
N GLU A 8 -19.45 -7.73 8.17
CA GLU A 8 -20.29 -8.65 7.42
C GLU A 8 -21.34 -9.21 8.39
N VAL A 9 -22.60 -9.25 7.98
CA VAL A 9 -23.70 -9.78 8.80
C VAL A 9 -24.33 -10.95 8.07
N ASN A 10 -24.18 -12.12 8.66
CA ASN A 10 -24.69 -13.37 8.11
C ASN A 10 -25.91 -13.83 8.90
N ASN A 11 -27.04 -14.03 8.21
CA ASN A 11 -28.26 -14.55 8.81
C ASN A 11 -28.21 -16.08 8.82
N ARG A 12 -28.21 -16.68 10.02
CA ARG A 12 -28.07 -18.14 10.18
C ARG A 12 -29.29 -18.93 9.68
N LEU A 13 -30.44 -18.28 9.46
CA LEU A 13 -31.64 -18.93 8.91
C LEU A 13 -31.61 -19.07 7.39
N TYR A 14 -30.82 -18.26 6.67
CA TYR A 14 -30.72 -18.29 5.21
C TYR A 14 -29.29 -18.70 4.82
N SER A 15 -28.97 -19.97 5.04
CA SER A 15 -27.61 -20.52 4.89
C SER A 15 -27.29 -21.07 3.50
N THR A 16 -28.24 -21.12 2.56
CA THR A 16 -28.03 -21.78 1.26
C THR A 16 -28.46 -20.89 0.10
N ASN A 17 -27.49 -20.55 -0.76
CA ASN A 17 -27.63 -20.00 -2.11
C ASN A 17 -28.08 -18.53 -2.30
N VAL A 18 -28.15 -17.71 -1.25
CA VAL A 18 -28.38 -16.26 -1.41
C VAL A 18 -27.06 -15.49 -1.25
N ILE A 19 -26.81 -14.61 -2.22
CA ILE A 19 -25.67 -13.66 -2.33
C ILE A 19 -25.02 -13.37 -0.96
N LYS A 20 -23.82 -13.91 -0.72
CA LYS A 20 -23.00 -13.55 0.45
C LYS A 20 -22.89 -12.03 0.49
N ARG A 21 -23.46 -11.39 1.52
CA ARG A 21 -23.38 -9.94 1.67
C ARG A 21 -21.91 -9.58 1.83
N LYS A 22 -21.37 -8.85 0.85
CA LYS A 22 -19.98 -8.39 0.91
C LYS A 22 -19.77 -7.55 2.16
N SER A 23 -18.62 -7.75 2.81
CA SER A 23 -18.21 -6.95 3.95
C SER A 23 -18.33 -5.45 3.63
N GLN A 24 -19.01 -4.71 4.50
CA GLN A 24 -19.29 -3.29 4.32
C GLN A 24 -18.50 -2.47 5.32
N ARG A 25 -17.92 -1.36 4.85
CA ARG A 25 -17.29 -0.38 5.73
C ARG A 25 -18.33 0.27 6.63
N SER A 26 -18.07 0.21 7.93
CA SER A 26 -19.07 0.36 8.97
C SER A 26 -18.53 1.11 10.17
N ILE A 27 -19.46 1.63 10.99
CA ILE A 27 -19.18 2.11 12.34
C ILE A 27 -20.00 1.28 13.30
N LEU A 28 -19.33 0.64 14.26
CA LEU A 28 -19.97 -0.04 15.38
C LEU A 28 -19.86 0.83 16.62
N ALA A 29 -20.98 1.09 17.28
CA ALA A 29 -21.00 1.81 18.55
C ALA A 29 -21.67 0.97 19.63
N ILE A 30 -21.02 0.84 20.78
CA ILE A 30 -21.64 0.25 21.97
C ILE A 30 -22.18 1.39 22.81
N GLY A 31 -23.46 1.31 23.16
CA GLY A 31 -24.13 2.32 23.95
C GLY A 31 -25.40 1.85 24.65
N ARG A 32 -26.02 2.76 25.40
CA ARG A 32 -27.32 2.56 26.05
C ARG A 32 -28.39 3.34 25.28
N GLN A 33 -29.63 2.88 25.35
CA GLN A 33 -30.74 3.58 24.71
C GLN A 33 -31.08 4.89 25.43
N THR A 34 -31.00 4.90 26.76
CA THR A 34 -31.17 6.09 27.60
C THR A 34 -30.16 6.05 28.75
N VAL A 35 -29.86 7.20 29.36
CA VAL A 35 -28.93 7.32 30.50
C VAL A 35 -29.38 6.44 31.68
N LYS A 36 -30.70 6.28 31.85
CA LYS A 36 -31.32 5.48 32.91
C LYS A 36 -31.44 3.98 32.57
N SER A 37 -31.25 3.59 31.31
CA SER A 37 -31.38 2.19 30.90
C SER A 37 -30.10 1.41 31.18
N THR A 38 -30.24 0.23 31.75
CA THR A 38 -29.14 -0.75 31.92
C THR A 38 -28.90 -1.55 30.65
N GLU A 39 -29.79 -1.45 29.66
CA GLU A 39 -29.71 -2.19 28.42
C GLU A 39 -28.65 -1.62 27.47
N LEU A 40 -27.72 -2.48 27.09
CA LEU A 40 -26.69 -2.27 26.10
C LEU A 40 -27.16 -2.70 24.72
N TYR A 41 -26.82 -1.87 23.76
CA TYR A 41 -27.04 -2.09 22.35
C TYR A 41 -25.73 -1.90 21.60
N ILE A 42 -25.60 -2.62 20.49
CA ILE A 42 -24.64 -2.30 19.43
C ILE A 42 -25.39 -1.63 18.29
N LEU A 43 -24.97 -0.43 17.93
CA LEU A 43 -25.45 0.30 16.78
C LEU A 43 -24.48 0.05 15.62
N TRP A 44 -25.00 -0.48 14.53
CA TRP A 44 -24.26 -0.73 13.29
C TRP A 44 -24.69 0.24 12.20
N GLN A 45 -23.78 1.14 11.81
CA GLN A 45 -24.01 2.14 10.76
C GLN A 45 -23.18 1.84 9.52
N THR A 46 -23.76 2.07 8.35
CA THR A 46 -23.08 1.95 7.05
C THR A 46 -23.35 3.19 6.19
N LEU A 47 -22.69 3.30 5.03
CA LEU A 47 -22.97 4.39 4.08
C LEU A 47 -24.41 4.36 3.55
N GLN A 48 -24.96 3.16 3.38
CA GLN A 48 -26.34 2.93 2.91
C GLN A 48 -27.36 3.12 4.04
N ASN A 49 -27.03 2.69 5.27
CA ASN A 49 -27.88 2.84 6.44
C ASN A 49 -27.25 3.81 7.46
N LYS A 50 -27.48 5.10 7.26
CA LYS A 50 -26.95 6.18 8.12
C LYS A 50 -27.60 6.21 9.51
N GLN A 51 -28.88 5.85 9.61
CA GLN A 51 -29.58 5.75 10.91
C GLN A 51 -29.02 4.59 11.76
N GLY A 52 -28.51 3.56 11.08
CA GLY A 52 -27.92 2.38 11.68
C GLY A 52 -28.96 1.38 12.15
N THR A 53 -28.55 0.14 12.28
CA THR A 53 -29.35 -0.95 12.84
C THR A 53 -28.90 -1.18 14.27
N LYS A 54 -29.85 -1.21 15.21
CA LYS A 54 -29.57 -1.49 16.63
C LYS A 54 -29.82 -2.96 16.91
N TYR A 55 -28.85 -3.59 17.57
CA TYR A 55 -29.03 -4.93 18.11
C TYR A 55 -28.88 -4.85 19.63
N LYS A 56 -29.88 -5.36 20.34
CA LYS A 56 -29.81 -5.53 21.79
C LYS A 56 -28.71 -6.54 22.12
N LEU A 57 -27.92 -6.28 23.16
CA LEU A 57 -26.82 -7.14 23.57
C LEU A 57 -27.15 -7.96 24.83
N ASN A 58 -27.81 -7.35 25.82
CA ASN A 58 -28.19 -8.06 27.04
C ASN A 58 -29.11 -9.23 26.70
N ASN A 59 -28.75 -10.42 27.23
CA ASN A 59 -29.47 -11.69 27.02
C ASN A 59 -29.66 -12.06 25.55
N ASN A 60 -28.87 -11.48 24.65
CA ASN A 60 -29.02 -11.66 23.20
C ASN A 60 -27.70 -11.96 22.49
N VAL A 61 -26.60 -12.07 23.23
CA VAL A 61 -25.31 -12.54 22.70
C VAL A 61 -25.13 -13.98 23.12
N ASP A 62 -25.16 -14.88 22.14
CA ASP A 62 -24.89 -16.32 22.32
C ASP A 62 -23.40 -16.56 22.57
N ASN A 63 -22.54 -15.99 21.71
CA ASN A 63 -21.10 -16.12 21.86
C ASN A 63 -20.31 -14.97 21.20
N ILE A 64 -19.08 -14.76 21.65
CA ILE A 64 -18.11 -13.83 21.05
C ILE A 64 -16.85 -14.61 20.68
N PHE A 65 -16.69 -14.87 19.39
CA PHE A 65 -15.53 -15.59 18.85
C PHE A 65 -14.35 -14.65 18.66
N THR A 66 -13.26 -14.90 19.38
CA THR A 66 -12.04 -14.07 19.36
C THR A 66 -10.79 -14.86 18.98
N LYS A 67 -10.93 -16.06 18.41
CA LYS A 67 -9.78 -16.92 18.03
C LYS A 67 -8.78 -16.19 17.14
N PHE A 68 -9.26 -15.34 16.23
CA PHE A 68 -8.45 -14.59 15.26
C PHE A 68 -8.32 -13.11 15.63
N ILE A 69 -8.47 -12.75 16.90
CA ILE A 69 -8.42 -11.34 17.30
C ILE A 69 -7.06 -10.69 17.05
N HIS A 70 -5.98 -11.49 17.04
CA HIS A 70 -4.63 -11.03 16.70
C HIS A 70 -4.49 -10.64 15.23
N GLU A 71 -5.30 -11.24 14.35
CA GLU A 71 -5.42 -10.90 12.93
C GLU A 71 -6.44 -9.78 12.67
N GLY A 72 -6.99 -9.18 13.73
CA GLY A 72 -8.00 -8.12 13.60
C GLY A 72 -9.39 -8.65 13.22
N LYS A 73 -9.71 -9.91 13.52
CA LYS A 73 -11.03 -10.53 13.24
C LYS A 73 -11.73 -10.98 14.51
N ALA A 74 -13.03 -10.71 14.62
CA ALA A 74 -13.89 -11.23 15.68
C ALA A 74 -15.31 -11.42 15.17
N THR A 75 -16.08 -12.32 15.79
CA THR A 75 -17.50 -12.52 15.46
C THR A 75 -18.34 -12.41 16.71
N ILE A 76 -19.39 -11.59 16.67
CA ILE A 76 -20.42 -11.52 17.71
C ILE A 76 -21.64 -12.27 17.18
N ARG A 77 -22.05 -13.31 17.88
CA ARG A 77 -23.21 -14.12 17.53
C ARG A 77 -24.41 -13.70 18.37
N LEU A 78 -25.44 -13.23 17.68
CA LEU A 78 -26.68 -12.79 18.30
C LEU A 78 -27.72 -13.92 18.30
N ILE A 79 -28.51 -14.02 19.36
CA ILE A 79 -29.61 -14.99 19.48
C ILE A 79 -30.76 -14.55 18.57
N GLU A 80 -31.21 -13.30 18.72
CA GLU A 80 -32.33 -12.72 17.98
C GLU A 80 -32.06 -11.27 17.53
N PRO A 81 -32.11 -10.97 16.22
CA PRO A 81 -32.17 -11.94 15.12
C PRO A 81 -30.90 -12.82 15.11
N PRO A 82 -30.97 -14.06 14.57
CA PRO A 82 -29.89 -15.05 14.66
C PRO A 82 -28.74 -14.73 13.71
N TYR A 83 -28.08 -13.60 13.93
CA TYR A 83 -27.05 -13.03 13.06
C TYR A 83 -25.65 -13.27 13.62
N ASP A 84 -24.72 -13.60 12.73
CA ASP A 84 -23.29 -13.55 12.99
C ASP A 84 -22.75 -12.22 12.47
N VAL A 85 -22.39 -11.32 13.39
CA VAL A 85 -21.76 -10.02 13.09
C VAL A 85 -20.25 -10.22 13.06
N ILE A 86 -19.70 -10.35 11.86
CA ILE A 86 -18.27 -10.58 11.61
C ILE A 86 -17.60 -9.20 11.47
N ILE A 87 -16.57 -8.97 12.27
CA ILE A 87 -15.88 -7.69 12.40
C ILE A 87 -14.43 -7.86 11.97
N GLN A 88 -13.98 -6.99 11.07
CA GLN A 88 -12.59 -6.86 10.69
C GLN A 88 -12.10 -5.42 10.93
N SER A 89 -11.05 -5.26 11.75
CA SER A 89 -10.53 -3.96 12.18
C SER A 89 -9.07 -4.05 12.60
N ASP A 90 -8.42 -2.91 12.86
CA ASP A 90 -7.14 -2.85 13.55
C ASP A 90 -7.15 -3.67 14.86
N THR A 91 -6.10 -4.47 15.07
CA THR A 91 -5.98 -5.41 16.19
C THR A 91 -6.09 -4.73 17.55
N ILE A 92 -5.51 -3.54 17.73
CA ILE A 92 -5.53 -2.84 19.02
C ILE A 92 -6.94 -2.31 19.28
N GLN A 93 -7.53 -1.63 18.31
CA GLN A 93 -8.89 -1.09 18.45
C GLN A 93 -9.93 -2.19 18.65
N LEU A 94 -9.79 -3.32 17.94
CA LEU A 94 -10.69 -4.45 18.09
C LEU A 94 -10.57 -5.11 19.47
N LYS A 95 -9.34 -5.30 19.97
CA LYS A 95 -9.12 -5.81 21.34
C LYS A 95 -9.78 -4.92 22.38
N SER A 96 -9.58 -3.59 22.29
CA SER A 96 -10.23 -2.64 23.19
C SER A 96 -11.76 -2.68 23.07
N PHE A 97 -12.30 -2.77 21.85
CA PHE A 97 -13.73 -2.82 21.60
C PHE A 97 -14.38 -4.07 22.20
N ILE A 98 -13.79 -5.24 21.95
CA ILE A 98 -14.28 -6.51 22.49
C ILE A 98 -14.11 -6.56 24.01
N HIS A 99 -13.05 -5.98 24.56
CA HIS A 99 -12.88 -5.87 26.00
C HIS A 99 -14.01 -5.07 26.65
N ILE A 100 -14.33 -3.88 26.10
CA ILE A 100 -15.44 -3.04 26.57
C ILE A 100 -16.79 -3.74 26.40
N LEU A 101 -17.00 -4.45 25.29
CA LEU A 101 -18.21 -5.25 25.08
C LEU A 101 -18.38 -6.31 26.17
N LYS A 102 -17.32 -7.06 26.48
CA LYS A 102 -17.33 -8.09 27.53
C LYS A 102 -17.55 -7.51 28.92
N LEU A 103 -16.96 -6.35 29.24
CA LEU A 103 -17.23 -5.63 30.49
C LEU A 103 -18.70 -5.19 30.58
N GLY A 104 -19.26 -4.73 29.45
CA GLY A 104 -20.65 -4.36 29.31
C GLY A 104 -21.60 -5.51 29.61
N LEU A 105 -21.39 -6.65 28.96
CA LEU A 105 -22.23 -7.85 29.16
C LEU A 105 -22.15 -8.40 30.59
N ARG A 106 -21.05 -8.15 31.31
CA ARG A 106 -20.85 -8.58 32.70
C ARG A 106 -21.43 -7.61 33.74
N ASN A 107 -22.08 -6.51 33.32
CA ASN A 107 -22.54 -5.43 34.20
C ASN A 107 -21.45 -4.86 35.12
N LYS A 108 -20.17 -4.97 34.75
CA LYS A 108 -19.02 -4.44 35.51
C LYS A 108 -18.60 -3.04 35.07
N LEU A 109 -19.44 -2.35 34.29
CA LEU A 109 -19.19 -0.98 33.86
C LEU A 109 -19.71 -0.03 34.94
N ASP A 110 -18.78 0.56 35.68
CA ASP A 110 -19.08 1.68 36.58
C ASP A 110 -19.54 2.90 35.74
N PRO A 111 -20.78 3.39 35.94
CA PRO A 111 -21.30 4.58 35.24
C PRO A 111 -20.43 5.84 35.44
N SER A 112 -19.63 5.88 36.50
CA SER A 112 -18.73 6.99 36.86
C SER A 112 -17.47 7.06 35.98
N ILE A 113 -17.02 5.92 35.44
CA ILE A 113 -15.70 5.77 34.80
C ILE A 113 -15.80 5.83 33.27
N LEU A 114 -16.95 5.43 32.70
CA LEU A 114 -17.18 5.41 31.25
C LEU A 114 -18.55 6.03 30.96
N ALA A 115 -18.56 7.29 30.53
CA ALA A 115 -19.75 7.94 30.00
C ALA A 115 -20.17 7.25 28.69
N ILE A 116 -21.08 6.29 28.80
CA ILE A 116 -21.65 5.58 27.65
C ILE A 116 -22.62 6.55 26.95
N SER A 117 -22.33 6.87 25.70
CA SER A 117 -23.12 7.82 24.89
C SER A 117 -24.55 7.29 24.68
N ASN A 118 -25.56 8.16 24.80
CA ASN A 118 -26.91 7.84 24.35
C ASN A 118 -26.89 7.50 22.85
N LEU A 119 -27.41 6.32 22.49
CA LEU A 119 -27.58 5.88 21.10
C LEU A 119 -28.80 6.54 20.44
N ASN A 120 -29.00 7.83 20.68
CA ASN A 120 -29.93 8.58 19.83
C ASN A 120 -29.24 8.76 18.48
N PRO A 121 -29.88 8.41 17.35
CA PRO A 121 -29.38 8.78 16.04
C PRO A 121 -29.50 10.30 15.94
N LYS A 122 -28.52 11.03 16.50
CA LYS A 122 -28.33 12.43 16.14
C LYS A 122 -28.21 12.44 14.62
N LYS A 123 -28.87 13.40 13.95
CA LYS A 123 -28.57 13.71 12.55
C LYS A 123 -27.05 13.71 12.44
N MET A 124 -26.52 12.67 11.83
CA MET A 124 -25.12 12.65 11.52
C MET A 124 -24.95 13.86 10.63
N ASN A 125 -24.05 14.79 11.00
CA ASN A 125 -23.22 15.39 9.95
C ASN A 125 -22.87 14.21 9.06
N PRO A 126 -23.20 14.25 7.75
CA PRO A 126 -23.17 13.08 6.89
C PRO A 126 -21.93 12.26 7.20
N VAL A 127 -21.96 10.94 7.04
CA VAL A 127 -20.72 10.17 6.93
C VAL A 127 -19.93 10.78 5.76
N SER A 128 -19.28 11.90 6.02
CA SER A 128 -18.79 12.88 5.08
C SER A 128 -17.33 12.62 5.13
N ASN A 129 -16.92 11.79 4.18
CA ASN A 129 -15.55 11.46 3.91
C ASN A 129 -14.91 10.72 5.09
N LEU A 130 -15.16 9.41 5.14
CA LEU A 130 -14.01 8.52 5.32
C LEU A 130 -13.03 8.93 4.21
N LYS A 131 -12.08 9.84 4.51
CA LYS A 131 -11.14 10.37 3.52
C LYS A 131 -10.20 9.21 3.14
N ILE A 132 -10.67 8.36 2.23
CA ILE A 132 -9.87 7.35 1.53
C ILE A 132 -8.77 8.10 0.80
N LYS A 133 -9.17 9.21 0.16
CA LYS A 133 -8.29 10.19 -0.45
C LYS A 133 -8.20 11.45 0.41
N VAL A 134 -6.99 11.79 0.81
CA VAL A 134 -6.65 13.06 1.48
C VAL A 134 -5.75 13.84 0.55
N THR A 135 -6.15 15.05 0.20
CA THR A 135 -5.35 15.96 -0.63
C THR A 135 -5.11 17.25 0.14
N ILE A 136 -3.85 17.67 0.21
CA ILE A 136 -3.37 18.84 0.94
C ILE A 136 -2.41 19.56 0.01
N ASN A 137 -2.84 20.74 -0.44
CA ASN A 137 -2.06 21.56 -1.37
C ASN A 137 -1.64 22.90 -0.75
N LYS A 138 -2.09 23.17 0.48
CA LYS A 138 -1.74 24.36 1.24
C LYS A 138 -1.22 23.96 2.62
N SER A 139 -0.19 24.65 3.11
CA SER A 139 0.40 24.35 4.43
C SER A 139 -0.59 24.52 5.58
N SER A 140 -1.59 25.40 5.44
CA SER A 140 -2.65 25.62 6.43
C SER A 140 -3.60 24.41 6.60
N GLU A 141 -3.69 23.54 5.59
CA GLU A 141 -4.56 22.35 5.60
C GLU A 141 -3.87 21.12 6.21
N TYR A 142 -2.59 21.25 6.57
CA TYR A 142 -1.80 20.13 7.09
C TYR A 142 -2.25 19.75 8.52
N PRO A 143 -2.66 18.49 8.77
CA PRO A 143 -3.25 18.09 10.04
C PRO A 143 -2.17 17.81 11.10
N THR A 144 -1.54 18.85 11.62
CA THR A 144 -0.43 18.73 12.59
C THR A 144 -0.90 18.18 13.95
N LEU A 145 -2.10 18.58 14.42
CA LEU A 145 -2.63 18.19 15.72
C LEU A 145 -3.50 16.93 15.67
N GLU A 146 -4.45 16.88 14.74
CA GLU A 146 -5.40 15.75 14.61
C GLU A 146 -4.76 14.51 13.96
N GLY A 147 -3.67 14.72 13.21
CA GLY A 147 -3.02 13.68 12.42
C GLY A 147 -3.83 13.24 11.21
N PHE A 148 -3.29 12.27 10.47
CA PHE A 148 -3.96 11.73 9.29
C PHE A 148 -5.00 10.66 9.69
N PRO A 149 -6.18 10.62 9.04
CA PRO A 149 -7.15 9.56 9.27
C PRO A 149 -6.52 8.18 9.03
N ARG A 150 -6.63 7.25 9.99
CA ARG A 150 -6.01 5.90 9.88
C ARG A 150 -6.50 5.10 8.67
N THR A 151 -7.66 5.49 8.13
CA THR A 151 -8.29 4.83 7.00
C THR A 151 -7.93 5.44 5.64
N THR A 152 -6.91 6.31 5.61
CA THR A 152 -6.41 6.92 4.37
C THR A 152 -5.71 5.86 3.52
N GLU A 153 -6.14 5.74 2.27
CA GLU A 153 -5.53 4.84 1.27
C GLU A 153 -4.74 5.64 0.22
N GLU A 154 -5.15 6.88 -0.05
CA GLU A 154 -4.44 7.77 -0.96
C GLU A 154 -4.15 9.10 -0.26
N LEU A 155 -2.88 9.46 -0.18
CA LEU A 155 -2.44 10.69 0.45
C LEU A 155 -1.64 11.53 -0.54
N TYR A 156 -2.14 12.74 -0.83
CA TYR A 156 -1.53 13.70 -1.73
C TYR A 156 -1.12 14.94 -0.92
N LEU A 157 0.19 15.14 -0.78
CA LEU A 157 0.81 16.27 -0.09
C LEU A 157 1.67 17.03 -1.11
N VAL A 158 1.05 17.88 -1.91
CA VAL A 158 1.69 18.46 -3.11
C VAL A 158 1.96 19.95 -2.89
N GLY A 159 3.15 20.44 -3.24
CA GLY A 159 3.38 21.89 -3.24
C GLY A 159 3.54 22.53 -1.86
N LEU A 160 3.87 21.75 -0.82
CA LEU A 160 3.88 22.24 0.56
C LEU A 160 5.25 22.81 1.01
N ASN A 161 6.23 22.87 0.11
CA ASN A 161 7.61 23.30 0.39
C ASN A 161 8.29 22.54 1.55
N ARG A 162 7.91 21.28 1.77
CA ARG A 162 8.40 20.51 2.92
C ARG A 162 9.69 19.79 2.62
N LYS A 163 10.63 19.81 3.58
CA LYS A 163 11.91 19.07 3.50
C LYS A 163 11.78 17.59 3.90
N SER A 164 10.69 17.24 4.58
CA SER A 164 10.36 15.89 5.03
C SER A 164 8.86 15.75 5.22
N PHE A 165 8.37 14.51 5.33
CA PHE A 165 6.98 14.25 5.70
C PHE A 165 6.84 13.80 7.17
N ASP A 166 5.64 13.90 7.73
CA ASP A 166 5.40 13.51 9.13
C ASP A 166 5.44 11.99 9.29
N ARG A 167 6.16 11.51 10.30
CA ARG A 167 6.28 10.08 10.62
C ARG A 167 4.93 9.43 10.94
N GLN A 168 3.91 10.18 11.31
CA GLN A 168 2.55 9.65 11.48
C GLN A 168 2.02 8.95 10.22
N ILE A 169 2.44 9.39 9.02
CA ILE A 169 2.08 8.77 7.73
C ILE A 169 2.56 7.32 7.65
N LEU A 170 3.67 7.00 8.30
CA LEU A 170 4.23 5.65 8.36
C LEU A 170 3.35 4.66 9.15
N ARG A 171 2.36 5.17 9.91
CA ARG A 171 1.41 4.35 10.66
C ARG A 171 0.11 4.07 9.88
N LEU A 172 -0.03 4.61 8.67
CA LEU A 172 -1.21 4.42 7.82
C LEU A 172 -1.16 3.05 7.14
N GLN A 173 -1.65 2.02 7.83
CA GLN A 173 -1.55 0.63 7.37
C GLN A 173 -2.35 0.34 6.08
N SER A 174 -3.34 1.16 5.75
CA SER A 174 -4.13 1.05 4.52
C SER A 174 -3.58 1.88 3.35
N LEU A 175 -2.46 2.59 3.51
CA LEU A 175 -1.95 3.51 2.50
C LEU A 175 -1.46 2.74 1.25
N ARG A 176 -2.06 3.07 0.11
CA ARG A 176 -1.77 2.51 -1.22
C ARG A 176 -1.07 3.51 -2.14
N ILE A 177 -1.45 4.78 -2.07
CA ILE A 177 -0.87 5.85 -2.89
C ILE A 177 -0.32 6.93 -1.96
N LEU A 178 0.96 7.24 -2.11
CA LEU A 178 1.61 8.36 -1.44
C LEU A 178 2.22 9.29 -2.48
N ASN A 179 1.61 10.45 -2.66
CA ASN A 179 2.11 11.51 -3.52
C ASN A 179 2.66 12.66 -2.68
N LEU A 180 3.97 12.89 -2.80
CA LEU A 180 4.73 13.95 -2.14
C LEU A 180 5.36 14.90 -3.16
N SER A 181 4.80 14.98 -4.36
CA SER A 181 5.37 15.75 -5.46
C SER A 181 5.45 17.25 -5.17
N ASN A 182 6.34 17.96 -5.85
CA ASN A 182 6.51 19.41 -5.74
C ASN A 182 6.78 19.86 -4.29
N ASN A 183 7.73 19.22 -3.62
CA ASN A 183 8.20 19.60 -2.28
C ASN A 183 9.72 19.81 -2.30
N LEU A 184 10.35 19.87 -1.14
CA LEU A 184 11.79 20.03 -0.97
C LEU A 184 12.41 18.79 -0.29
N ILE A 185 11.78 17.62 -0.46
CA ILE A 185 12.17 16.40 0.24
C ILE A 185 13.54 15.94 -0.23
N SER A 186 14.44 15.74 0.73
CA SER A 186 15.81 15.33 0.47
C SER A 186 16.20 13.98 1.05
N SER A 187 15.32 13.34 1.83
CA SER A 187 15.51 12.00 2.37
C SER A 187 14.18 11.35 2.73
N LEU A 188 14.17 10.02 2.73
CA LEU A 188 13.04 9.20 3.15
C LEU A 188 13.47 8.28 4.28
N PRO A 189 12.66 8.14 5.35
CA PRO A 189 12.96 7.26 6.47
C PRO A 189 12.91 5.79 6.04
N LYS A 190 13.75 4.92 6.64
CA LYS A 190 13.78 3.48 6.33
C LYS A 190 12.42 2.80 6.55
N GLU A 191 11.66 3.32 7.51
CA GLU A 191 10.33 2.88 7.90
C GLU A 191 9.30 3.08 6.78
N LEU A 192 9.55 3.92 5.78
CA LEU A 192 8.68 4.00 4.60
C LEU A 192 8.54 2.63 3.92
N GLY A 193 9.62 1.83 3.95
CA GLY A 193 9.65 0.50 3.37
C GLY A 193 8.76 -0.53 4.08
N THR A 194 8.23 -0.21 5.29
CA THR A 194 7.37 -1.12 6.06
C THR A 194 5.88 -1.00 5.70
N LEU A 195 5.50 -0.07 4.81
CA LEU A 195 4.11 0.09 4.38
C LEU A 195 3.69 -1.06 3.46
N HIS A 196 2.96 -2.03 4.02
CA HIS A 196 2.60 -3.29 3.36
C HIS A 196 1.68 -3.15 2.15
N HIS A 197 0.91 -2.07 2.06
CA HIS A 197 -0.05 -1.86 0.98
C HIS A 197 0.37 -0.77 0.00
N LEU A 198 1.54 -0.14 0.17
CA LEU A 198 1.97 0.96 -0.67
C LEU A 198 2.29 0.45 -2.08
N GLN A 199 1.50 0.89 -3.05
CA GLN A 199 1.55 0.51 -4.45
C GLN A 199 2.12 1.62 -5.33
N GLU A 200 1.90 2.88 -4.96
CA GLU A 200 2.36 4.02 -5.75
C GLU A 200 3.06 5.04 -4.85
N LEU A 201 4.28 5.40 -5.24
CA LEU A 201 5.08 6.42 -4.57
C LEU A 201 5.51 7.47 -5.59
N ILE A 202 4.95 8.67 -5.45
CA ILE A 202 5.22 9.80 -6.34
C ILE A 202 6.02 10.84 -5.58
N LEU A 203 7.26 11.04 -5.99
CA LEU A 203 8.25 11.94 -5.40
C LEU A 203 8.74 12.97 -6.43
N SER A 204 8.05 13.11 -7.56
CA SER A 204 8.48 14.00 -8.64
C SER A 204 8.64 15.46 -8.17
N LYS A 205 9.61 16.20 -8.70
CA LYS A 205 9.86 17.61 -8.32
C LYS A 205 10.19 17.75 -6.82
N ASN A 206 11.26 17.10 -6.39
CA ASN A 206 11.81 17.19 -5.03
C ASN A 206 13.34 17.44 -5.10
N ARG A 207 14.07 17.21 -4.00
CA ARG A 207 15.53 17.41 -3.91
C ARG A 207 16.23 16.13 -3.43
N LEU A 208 15.93 15.01 -4.09
CA LEU A 208 16.48 13.69 -3.71
C LEU A 208 17.97 13.53 -4.07
N ASP A 209 18.60 14.51 -4.72
CA ASP A 209 20.05 14.58 -4.98
C ASP A 209 20.90 14.43 -3.71
N LYS A 210 20.40 14.91 -2.57
CA LYS A 210 21.09 14.83 -1.27
C LYS A 210 20.84 13.53 -0.51
N VAL A 211 20.08 12.58 -1.07
CA VAL A 211 19.80 11.32 -0.38
C VAL A 211 21.09 10.49 -0.32
N THR A 212 21.69 10.40 0.86
CA THR A 212 22.89 9.59 1.08
C THR A 212 22.59 8.10 1.26
N LYS A 213 21.37 7.74 1.67
CA LYS A 213 20.96 6.34 1.93
C LYS A 213 19.49 6.09 1.55
N TRP A 214 19.25 5.18 0.60
CA TRP A 214 17.91 4.73 0.19
C TRP A 214 17.46 3.50 1.00
N ALA A 215 17.62 3.53 2.32
CA ALA A 215 17.40 2.38 3.20
C ALA A 215 15.95 1.87 3.22
N TRP A 216 14.99 2.68 2.78
CA TRP A 216 13.60 2.25 2.64
C TRP A 216 13.42 1.16 1.57
N LEU A 217 14.30 1.09 0.56
CA LEU A 217 14.33 0.01 -0.42
C LEU A 217 14.77 -1.34 0.18
N ASP A 218 15.32 -1.34 1.39
CA ASP A 218 15.82 -2.56 2.00
C ASP A 218 14.75 -3.44 2.67
N GLN A 219 13.53 -2.92 2.79
CA GLN A 219 12.42 -3.62 3.43
C GLN A 219 11.70 -4.55 2.46
N VAL A 220 11.26 -5.72 2.95
CA VAL A 220 10.59 -6.74 2.12
C VAL A 220 9.24 -6.24 1.59
N ALA A 221 8.48 -5.51 2.42
CA ALA A 221 7.12 -5.11 2.11
C ALA A 221 7.03 -4.20 0.86
N ILE A 222 7.90 -3.19 0.75
CA ILE A 222 7.90 -2.30 -0.41
C ILE A 222 8.36 -2.99 -1.69
N ARG A 223 9.30 -3.95 -1.59
CA ARG A 223 9.91 -4.64 -2.73
C ARG A 223 8.90 -5.46 -3.53
N SER A 224 7.92 -6.07 -2.88
CA SER A 224 6.87 -6.88 -3.55
C SER A 224 5.64 -6.06 -3.97
N ASN A 225 5.32 -5.00 -3.22
CA ASN A 225 4.05 -4.29 -3.39
C ASN A 225 4.12 -3.04 -4.27
N LEU A 226 5.25 -2.32 -4.27
CA LEU A 226 5.36 -1.08 -5.03
C LEU A 226 5.29 -1.37 -6.54
N LYS A 227 4.29 -0.80 -7.20
CA LYS A 227 3.99 -0.94 -8.64
C LYS A 227 4.44 0.27 -9.45
N LEU A 228 4.33 1.46 -8.87
CA LEU A 228 4.75 2.71 -9.49
C LEU A 228 5.69 3.47 -8.59
N LEU A 229 6.83 3.87 -9.16
CA LEU A 229 7.76 4.80 -8.53
C LEU A 229 8.06 5.94 -9.49
N ASP A 230 7.76 7.17 -9.07
CA ASP A 230 8.11 8.37 -9.81
C ASP A 230 9.07 9.24 -8.99
N ILE A 231 10.32 9.33 -9.45
CA ILE A 231 11.39 10.15 -8.88
C ILE A 231 11.90 11.17 -9.90
N SER A 232 11.08 11.51 -10.88
CA SER A 232 11.43 12.47 -11.94
C SER A 232 11.68 13.86 -11.36
N ASN A 233 12.49 14.72 -12.00
CA ASN A 233 12.74 16.08 -11.50
C ASN A 233 13.30 16.13 -10.07
N ASN A 234 14.41 15.45 -9.80
CA ASN A 234 15.01 15.38 -8.47
C ASN A 234 16.51 15.67 -8.42
N LEU A 235 17.10 16.12 -9.54
CA LEU A 235 18.53 16.40 -9.69
C LEU A 235 19.43 15.20 -9.34
N LEU A 236 18.91 13.97 -9.43
CA LEU A 236 19.64 12.76 -9.09
C LEU A 236 20.81 12.55 -10.05
N VAL A 237 22.01 12.34 -9.52
CA VAL A 237 23.21 12.03 -10.33
C VAL A 237 23.41 10.53 -10.54
N LYS A 238 22.91 9.72 -9.61
CA LYS A 238 22.97 8.25 -9.65
C LYS A 238 21.75 7.64 -8.97
N LEU A 239 21.38 6.44 -9.39
CA LEU A 239 20.42 5.59 -8.68
C LEU A 239 21.17 4.54 -7.83
N PRO A 240 20.63 4.14 -6.67
CA PRO A 240 21.22 3.07 -5.87
C PRO A 240 20.98 1.69 -6.52
N GLU A 241 21.92 0.75 -6.32
CA GLU A 241 21.75 -0.66 -6.74
C GLU A 241 20.55 -1.36 -6.07
N GLN A 242 20.08 -0.82 -4.95
CA GLN A 242 18.89 -1.31 -4.26
C GLN A 242 17.62 -1.13 -5.10
N ILE A 243 17.61 -0.29 -6.14
CA ILE A 243 16.45 -0.11 -7.00
C ILE A 243 16.01 -1.44 -7.65
N GLY A 244 16.99 -2.28 -8.02
CA GLY A 244 16.73 -3.60 -8.60
C GLY A 244 16.12 -4.62 -7.64
N LYS A 245 15.92 -4.26 -6.36
CA LYS A 245 15.20 -5.10 -5.39
C LYS A 245 13.68 -4.92 -5.45
N LEU A 246 13.17 -3.90 -6.14
CA LEU A 246 11.74 -3.61 -6.28
C LEU A 246 11.04 -4.58 -7.25
N GLY A 247 11.07 -5.88 -6.96
CA GLY A 247 10.55 -6.92 -7.86
C GLY A 247 9.07 -6.75 -8.24
N GLY A 248 8.28 -6.01 -7.47
CA GLY A 248 6.90 -5.68 -7.78
C GLY A 248 6.70 -4.56 -8.81
N LEU A 249 7.75 -3.80 -9.15
CA LEU A 249 7.66 -2.54 -9.90
C LEU A 249 7.26 -2.78 -11.35
N VAL A 250 6.28 -2.02 -11.83
CA VAL A 250 5.73 -2.10 -13.20
C VAL A 250 6.01 -0.82 -13.98
N ASN A 251 5.92 0.33 -13.33
CA ASN A 251 6.18 1.64 -13.91
C ASN A 251 7.26 2.37 -13.11
N PHE A 252 8.36 2.71 -13.78
CA PHE A 252 9.44 3.46 -13.17
C PHE A 252 9.72 4.72 -13.98
N LYS A 253 9.58 5.88 -13.33
CA LYS A 253 9.85 7.19 -13.91
C LYS A 253 10.98 7.88 -13.15
N ALA A 254 12.03 8.22 -13.87
CA ALA A 254 13.20 8.92 -13.37
C ALA A 254 13.69 9.99 -14.36
N SER A 255 12.79 10.52 -15.18
CA SER A 255 13.12 11.55 -16.17
C SER A 255 13.48 12.90 -15.55
N GLN A 256 14.12 13.77 -16.32
CA GLN A 256 14.51 15.11 -15.87
C GLN A 256 15.37 15.06 -14.60
N ASN A 257 16.40 14.22 -14.62
CA ASN A 257 17.41 14.13 -13.58
C ASN A 257 18.80 14.37 -14.23
N MET A 258 19.88 14.12 -13.47
CA MET A 258 21.26 14.25 -13.93
C MET A 258 21.95 12.87 -13.96
N LEU A 259 21.18 11.79 -14.23
CA LEU A 259 21.70 10.43 -14.21
C LEU A 259 22.71 10.27 -15.34
N SER A 260 23.91 9.79 -15.01
CA SER A 260 24.98 9.51 -15.99
C SER A 260 25.05 8.04 -16.40
N TYR A 261 24.53 7.16 -15.55
CA TYR A 261 24.38 5.73 -15.75
C TYR A 261 23.18 5.20 -14.97
N LEU A 262 22.64 4.06 -15.40
CA LEU A 262 21.68 3.27 -14.64
C LEU A 262 22.39 2.05 -14.01
N PRO A 263 21.99 1.62 -12.80
CA PRO A 263 22.62 0.50 -12.12
C PRO A 263 22.37 -0.82 -12.84
N GLN A 264 23.33 -1.76 -12.78
CA GLN A 264 23.19 -3.07 -13.43
C GLN A 264 22.06 -3.89 -12.81
N SER A 265 21.75 -3.67 -11.53
CA SER A 265 20.60 -4.29 -10.86
C SER A 265 19.24 -3.95 -11.47
N LEU A 266 19.12 -2.89 -12.30
CA LEU A 266 17.84 -2.54 -12.94
C LEU A 266 17.26 -3.71 -13.75
N GLY A 267 18.11 -4.51 -14.40
CA GLY A 267 17.67 -5.70 -15.13
C GLY A 267 17.14 -6.86 -14.27
N ARG A 268 17.10 -6.72 -12.94
CA ARG A 268 16.43 -7.67 -12.02
C ARG A 268 14.93 -7.41 -11.88
N LEU A 269 14.44 -6.27 -12.39
CA LEU A 269 13.04 -5.87 -12.30
C LEU A 269 12.18 -6.60 -13.35
N SER A 270 11.97 -7.91 -13.16
CA SER A 270 11.28 -8.78 -14.13
C SER A 270 9.84 -8.36 -14.45
N ASN A 271 9.17 -7.64 -13.55
CA ASN A 271 7.81 -7.13 -13.76
C ASN A 271 7.75 -5.73 -14.41
N LEU A 272 8.90 -5.08 -14.63
CA LEU A 272 8.93 -3.72 -15.17
C LEU A 272 8.45 -3.73 -16.63
N LYS A 273 7.49 -2.84 -16.94
CA LYS A 273 6.89 -2.70 -18.27
C LYS A 273 7.09 -1.32 -18.87
N TYR A 274 7.12 -0.28 -18.03
CA TYR A 274 7.27 1.10 -18.47
C TYR A 274 8.47 1.71 -17.76
N LEU A 275 9.45 2.16 -18.54
CA LEU A 275 10.63 2.84 -18.03
C LEU A 275 10.80 4.18 -18.74
N ASP A 276 10.75 5.26 -17.96
CA ASP A 276 11.05 6.60 -18.45
C ASP A 276 12.31 7.13 -17.73
N VAL A 277 13.39 7.27 -18.50
CA VAL A 277 14.67 7.87 -18.08
C VAL A 277 15.09 8.99 -19.04
N SER A 278 14.12 9.57 -19.75
CA SER A 278 14.34 10.70 -20.65
C SER A 278 14.91 11.92 -19.92
N LYS A 279 15.52 12.85 -20.67
CA LYS A 279 16.03 14.12 -20.13
C LYS A 279 17.01 13.89 -18.97
N ASN A 280 18.03 13.08 -19.23
CA ASN A 280 19.12 12.77 -18.32
C ASN A 280 20.47 12.98 -19.06
N THR A 281 21.57 12.50 -18.48
CA THR A 281 22.91 12.56 -19.10
C THR A 281 23.49 11.16 -19.31
N LEU A 282 22.62 10.19 -19.59
CA LEU A 282 23.02 8.79 -19.75
C LEU A 282 23.98 8.65 -20.94
N ARG A 283 25.13 8.04 -20.70
CA ARG A 283 26.16 7.80 -21.73
C ARG A 283 25.98 6.46 -22.43
N CYS A 284 25.41 5.48 -21.71
CA CYS A 284 25.11 4.15 -22.19
C CYS A 284 23.98 3.53 -21.35
N MET A 285 23.38 2.46 -21.87
CA MET A 285 22.44 1.63 -21.13
C MET A 285 23.17 0.45 -20.46
N PRO A 286 22.77 0.01 -19.26
CA PRO A 286 23.41 -1.14 -18.61
C PRO A 286 23.13 -2.41 -19.40
N GLY A 287 24.11 -3.32 -19.49
CA GLY A 287 23.96 -4.56 -20.26
C GLY A 287 22.85 -5.48 -19.72
N SER A 288 22.42 -5.28 -18.48
CA SER A 288 21.30 -6.01 -17.86
C SER A 288 19.93 -5.63 -18.43
N MET A 289 19.82 -4.54 -19.20
CA MET A 289 18.58 -4.17 -19.91
C MET A 289 18.05 -5.31 -20.78
N ARG A 290 18.94 -6.17 -21.29
CA ARG A 290 18.57 -7.37 -22.07
C ARG A 290 17.65 -8.35 -21.32
N ASN A 291 17.62 -8.27 -19.98
CA ASN A 291 16.81 -9.14 -19.14
C ASN A 291 15.39 -8.58 -18.90
N LEU A 292 15.10 -7.36 -19.36
CA LEU A 292 13.81 -6.71 -19.18
C LEU A 292 12.91 -6.93 -20.40
N HIS A 293 11.61 -7.09 -20.13
CA HIS A 293 10.56 -7.21 -21.15
C HIS A 293 9.66 -5.97 -21.12
N LEU A 294 10.25 -4.83 -21.50
CA LEU A 294 9.59 -3.53 -21.49
C LEU A 294 8.56 -3.43 -22.64
N LEU A 295 7.41 -2.83 -22.34
CA LEU A 295 6.42 -2.42 -23.34
C LEU A 295 6.71 -1.00 -23.86
N SER A 296 7.31 -0.16 -23.02
CA SER A 296 7.74 1.18 -23.40
C SER A 296 9.02 1.55 -22.67
N LEU A 297 9.95 2.14 -23.43
CA LEU A 297 11.21 2.67 -22.96
C LEU A 297 11.39 4.07 -23.53
N ASP A 298 11.37 5.07 -22.67
CA ASP A 298 11.74 6.44 -23.05
C ASP A 298 13.13 6.77 -22.54
N VAL A 299 14.03 7.03 -23.49
CA VAL A 299 15.43 7.41 -23.28
C VAL A 299 15.77 8.70 -24.03
N SER A 300 14.77 9.45 -24.51
CA SER A 300 14.99 10.68 -25.27
C SER A 300 15.79 11.71 -24.46
N ASP A 301 16.41 12.67 -25.13
CA ASP A 301 17.14 13.77 -24.48
C ASP A 301 18.21 13.28 -23.49
N ASN A 302 18.98 12.27 -23.89
CA ASN A 302 20.17 11.77 -23.19
C ASN A 302 21.43 12.00 -24.03
N THR A 303 22.58 12.02 -23.37
CA THR A 303 23.90 12.23 -24.00
C THR A 303 24.56 10.89 -24.35
N PHE A 304 23.84 10.00 -25.04
CA PHE A 304 24.42 8.74 -25.48
C PHE A 304 25.60 9.05 -26.39
N LYS A 305 26.77 8.52 -26.02
CA LYS A 305 27.91 8.61 -26.92
C LYS A 305 27.59 7.76 -28.13
N THR A 306 27.49 8.38 -29.30
CA THR A 306 27.81 7.67 -30.53
C THR A 306 29.20 7.11 -30.35
N ALA A 307 29.42 5.85 -30.68
CA ALA A 307 30.78 5.34 -30.75
C ALA A 307 31.48 6.14 -31.85
N ASP A 308 32.17 7.22 -31.46
CA ASP A 308 33.05 7.95 -32.36
C ASP A 308 34.09 6.93 -32.86
N SER A 309 34.09 6.74 -34.17
CA SER A 309 34.75 5.67 -34.90
C SER A 309 34.17 4.27 -34.63
N TYR A 310 33.48 3.74 -35.65
CA TYR A 310 33.73 2.38 -36.05
C TYR A 310 35.23 2.25 -36.37
N SER A 311 36.10 2.12 -35.37
CA SER A 311 37.08 1.05 -35.55
C SER A 311 36.20 -0.17 -35.64
N SER A 312 36.13 -0.71 -36.85
CA SER A 312 35.41 -1.93 -37.14
C SER A 312 35.88 -2.97 -36.12
N TRP A 313 35.14 -3.13 -35.02
CA TRP A 313 35.00 -4.43 -34.43
C TRP A 313 34.33 -5.23 -35.54
N ARG A 314 35.17 -5.77 -36.44
CA ARG A 314 34.84 -6.99 -37.17
C ARG A 314 34.54 -7.96 -36.05
N ILE A 315 33.28 -7.98 -35.64
CA ILE A 315 32.71 -9.17 -35.06
C ILE A 315 32.88 -10.15 -36.21
N GLU A 316 33.95 -10.92 -36.19
CA GLU A 316 34.11 -12.11 -37.03
C GLU A 316 33.02 -13.07 -36.56
N VAL A 317 31.79 -12.80 -36.99
CA VAL A 317 30.73 -13.78 -36.97
C VAL A 317 31.18 -14.86 -37.94
N PRO A 318 31.40 -16.10 -37.46
CA PRO A 318 31.76 -17.20 -38.35
C PRO A 318 30.69 -17.29 -39.43
N SER A 319 31.11 -17.54 -40.67
CA SER A 319 30.13 -17.75 -41.74
C SER A 319 29.16 -18.88 -41.37
N LEU A 320 27.98 -18.90 -42.00
CA LEU A 320 27.05 -20.02 -41.83
C LEU A 320 27.73 -21.36 -42.11
N THR A 321 28.65 -21.38 -43.08
CA THR A 321 29.51 -22.52 -43.43
C THR A 321 30.41 -22.93 -42.28
N GLU A 322 31.02 -21.97 -41.59
CA GLU A 322 31.92 -22.22 -40.46
C GLU A 322 31.14 -22.67 -39.22
N CYS A 323 29.94 -22.11 -38.99
CA CYS A 323 29.02 -22.57 -37.96
C CYS A 323 28.54 -24.01 -38.25
N ALA A 324 28.20 -24.31 -39.49
CA ALA A 324 27.80 -25.65 -39.93
C ALA A 324 28.94 -26.65 -39.80
N ALA A 325 30.17 -26.28 -40.17
CA ALA A 325 31.36 -27.11 -40.02
C ALA A 325 31.67 -27.41 -38.56
N ARG A 326 31.60 -26.41 -37.65
CA ARG A 326 31.78 -26.60 -36.21
C ARG A 326 30.71 -27.51 -35.60
N SER A 327 29.45 -27.36 -36.05
CA SER A 327 28.35 -28.26 -35.66
C SER A 327 28.61 -29.69 -36.11
N PHE A 328 28.99 -29.87 -37.38
CA PHE A 328 29.31 -31.18 -37.98
C PHE A 328 30.50 -31.87 -37.31
N LEU A 329 31.57 -31.15 -36.99
CA LEU A 329 32.72 -31.70 -36.26
C LEU A 329 32.32 -32.15 -34.86
N LYS A 330 31.52 -31.36 -34.14
CA LYS A 330 30.99 -31.74 -32.82
C LYS A 330 30.18 -33.04 -32.88
N THR A 331 29.32 -33.20 -33.89
CA THR A 331 28.49 -34.41 -34.04
C THR A 331 29.29 -35.62 -34.53
N ARG A 332 30.30 -35.44 -35.38
CA ARG A 332 31.11 -36.53 -35.94
C ARG A 332 32.09 -37.14 -34.93
N PHE A 333 32.65 -36.33 -34.02
CA PHE A 333 33.57 -36.82 -32.99
C PHE A 333 32.87 -37.31 -31.71
N ALA A 334 31.61 -36.92 -31.48
CA ALA A 334 30.81 -37.50 -30.40
C ALA A 334 30.49 -38.99 -30.64
N GLY A 335 30.39 -39.44 -31.90
CA GLY A 335 30.10 -40.83 -32.26
C GLY A 335 31.30 -41.77 -32.33
N LYS A 336 32.55 -41.29 -32.18
CA LYS A 336 33.77 -42.11 -32.32
C LYS A 336 34.52 -42.38 -31.00
N ARG A 337 33.91 -42.09 -29.83
CA ARG A 337 34.51 -42.39 -28.52
C ARG A 337 34.04 -43.70 -27.87
N ASN A 338 33.21 -44.49 -28.56
CA ASN A 338 32.75 -45.80 -28.10
C ASN A 338 33.04 -46.91 -29.12
N LEU A 339 34.30 -47.07 -29.52
CA LEU A 339 34.84 -48.32 -30.06
C LEU A 339 36.26 -48.52 -29.55
#